data_AF-A0A916WEL2-F1
#
_entry.id   AF-A0A916WEL2-F1
#
_cell.length_a   1.000
_cell.length_b   1.000
_cell.length_c   1.000
_cell.angle_alpha   90.00
_cell.angle_beta   90.00
_cell.angle_gamma   90.00
#
_symmetry.space_group_name_H-M   'P 1'
#
loop_
_entity.id
_entity.type
_entity.pdbx_description
1 polymer ?
#
loop_
_entity_poly.entity_id
_entity_poly.type
_entity_poly.pdbx_seq_one_letter_code
_entity_poly.pdbx_strand_id
1 'polypeptide(L)'
;MSGRNFSLTDHLSSFIDREVESGRHQNASEVIREALRRYEDDINAELASLAVIEKVAAEGIVAIESGNFTLVSGPEDSQALLDRLKARSAATKRASGPQHG
;
A
#
# COMPACT_ATOMS: atom_id res chain seq x y z
N MET A 1 19.68 -21.19 -19.05
CA MET A 1 18.97 -19.88 -19.09
C MET A 1 18.92 -19.42 -20.53
N SER A 2 17.77 -18.93 -21.01
CA SER A 2 17.68 -18.22 -22.30
C SER A 2 17.93 -16.73 -22.06
N GLY A 3 18.91 -16.16 -22.77
CA GLY A 3 19.16 -14.73 -22.76
C GLY A 3 18.17 -13.99 -23.66
N ARG A 4 17.85 -12.74 -23.30
CA ARG A 4 17.20 -11.75 -24.18
C ARG A 4 18.18 -10.60 -24.37
N ASN A 5 18.27 -10.09 -25.59
CA ASN A 5 19.10 -8.92 -25.91
C ASN A 5 18.21 -7.67 -25.96
N PHE A 6 18.72 -6.54 -25.47
CA PHE A 6 18.03 -5.26 -25.43
C PHE A 6 19.06 -4.13 -25.59
N SER A 7 18.65 -3.04 -26.22
CA SER A 7 19.46 -1.84 -26.30
C SER A 7 19.31 -1.02 -25.02
N LEU A 8 20.42 -0.49 -24.53
CA LEU A 8 20.46 0.41 -23.38
C LEU A 8 20.82 1.82 -23.84
N THR A 9 20.32 2.81 -23.10
CA THR A 9 20.82 4.17 -23.21
C THR A 9 22.19 4.28 -22.56
N ASP A 10 22.99 5.26 -22.98
CA ASP A 10 24.34 5.48 -22.42
C ASP A 10 24.33 5.63 -20.89
N HIS A 11 23.29 6.27 -20.36
CA HIS A 11 23.10 6.43 -18.92
C HIS A 11 22.93 5.07 -18.21
N LEU A 12 22.11 4.17 -18.75
CA LEU A 12 21.87 2.85 -18.14
C LEU A 12 23.09 1.94 -18.28
N SER A 13 23.79 2.00 -19.41
CA SER A 13 25.07 1.30 -19.59
C SER A 13 26.07 1.75 -18.53
N SER A 14 26.25 3.07 -18.37
CA SER A 14 27.16 3.64 -17.38
C SER A 14 26.77 3.28 -15.94
N PHE A 15 25.47 3.17 -15.65
CA PHE A 15 25.00 2.71 -14.34
C PHE A 15 25.38 1.24 -14.09
N ILE A 16 25.18 0.37 -15.07
CA ILE A 16 25.55 -1.04 -14.98
C ILE A 16 27.06 -1.19 -14.78
N ASP A 17 27.88 -0.46 -15.54
CA ASP A 17 29.33 -0.52 -15.43
C ASP A 17 29.78 -0.16 -14.00
N ARG A 18 29.25 0.94 -13.42
CA ARG A 18 29.54 1.32 -12.02
C ARG A 18 29.14 0.25 -11.01
N GLU A 19 27.98 -0.38 -11.19
CA GLU A 19 27.50 -1.43 -10.28
C GLU A 19 28.37 -2.68 -10.33
N VAL A 20 28.90 -3.03 -11.51
CA VAL A 20 29.85 -4.14 -11.67
C VAL A 20 31.23 -3.77 -11.13
N GLU A 21 31.75 -2.58 -11.45
CA GLU A 21 33.04 -2.07 -10.94
C GLU A 21 33.07 -1.95 -9.42
N SER A 22 31.93 -1.66 -8.79
CA SER A 22 31.80 -1.64 -7.33
C SER A 22 32.00 -3.01 -6.67
N GLY A 23 31.95 -4.09 -7.45
CA GLY A 23 32.00 -5.47 -6.98
C GLY A 23 30.68 -5.98 -6.39
N ARG A 24 29.63 -5.14 -6.33
CA ARG A 24 28.29 -5.56 -5.85
C ARG A 24 27.66 -6.62 -6.75
N HIS A 25 27.94 -6.57 -8.05
CA HIS A 25 27.46 -7.53 -9.04
C HIS A 25 28.63 -8.04 -9.88
N GLN A 26 28.62 -9.33 -10.23
CA GLN A 26 29.71 -9.94 -11.01
C GLN A 26 29.63 -9.57 -12.50
N ASN A 27 28.44 -9.22 -12.98
CA ASN A 27 28.20 -8.92 -14.38
C ASN A 27 26.89 -8.13 -14.58
N ALA A 28 26.75 -7.55 -15.77
CA ALA A 28 25.56 -6.80 -16.17
C ALA A 28 24.25 -7.59 -16.02
N SER A 29 24.27 -8.89 -16.31
CA SER A 29 23.06 -9.71 -16.22
C SER A 29 22.55 -9.86 -14.79
N GLU A 30 23.43 -9.79 -13.78
CA GLU A 30 23.02 -9.76 -12.38
C GLU A 30 22.38 -8.42 -12.00
N VAL A 31 22.98 -7.31 -12.40
CA VAL A 31 22.43 -5.96 -12.18
C VAL A 31 21.02 -5.87 -12.77
N ILE A 32 20.85 -6.32 -14.01
CA ILE A 32 19.57 -6.25 -14.73
C ILE A 32 18.53 -7.18 -14.10
N ARG A 33 18.92 -8.39 -13.69
CA ARG A 33 17.97 -9.31 -13.02
C ARG A 33 17.49 -8.75 -11.68
N GLU A 34 18.39 -8.17 -10.89
CA GLU A 34 18.03 -7.54 -9.63
C GLU A 34 17.15 -6.31 -9.86
N ALA A 35 17.49 -5.45 -10.82
CA ALA A 35 16.69 -4.29 -11.17
C ALA A 35 15.28 -4.67 -11.64
N LEU A 36 15.15 -5.68 -12.50
CA LEU A 36 13.86 -6.17 -12.97
C LEU A 36 13.04 -6.84 -11.86
N ARG A 37 13.69 -7.56 -10.93
CA ARG A 37 13.00 -8.15 -9.79
C ARG A 37 12.41 -7.07 -8.90
N ARG A 38 13.19 -6.04 -8.56
CA ARG A 38 12.68 -4.91 -7.77
C ARG A 38 11.55 -4.18 -8.50
N TYR A 39 11.67 -3.97 -9.80
CA TYR A 39 10.62 -3.35 -10.60
C TYR A 39 9.32 -4.19 -10.63
N GLU A 40 9.45 -5.52 -10.72
CA GLU A 40 8.30 -6.45 -10.61
C GLU A 40 7.65 -6.37 -9.22
N ASP A 41 8.47 -6.36 -8.15
CA ASP A 41 7.99 -6.20 -6.77
C ASP A 41 7.26 -4.85 -6.58
N ASP A 42 7.79 -3.76 -7.13
CA ASP A 42 7.18 -2.43 -7.10
C ASP A 42 5.81 -2.41 -7.82
N ILE A 43 5.72 -3.00 -9.02
CA ILE A 43 4.45 -3.16 -9.75
C ILE A 43 3.45 -3.95 -8.92
N ASN A 44 3.88 -5.07 -8.33
CA ASN A 44 2.99 -5.91 -7.52
C ASN A 44 2.49 -5.16 -6.27
N ALA A 45 3.34 -4.36 -5.64
CA ALA A 45 2.95 -3.53 -4.51
C ALA A 45 1.94 -2.43 -4.91
N GLU A 46 2.14 -1.80 -6.06
CA GLU A 46 1.20 -0.81 -6.61
C GLU A 46 -0.18 -1.42 -6.87
N LEU A 47 -0.22 -2.58 -7.53
CA LEU A 47 -1.46 -3.30 -7.81
C LEU A 47 -2.16 -3.75 -6.52
N ALA A 48 -1.42 -4.23 -5.52
CA ALA A 48 -1.98 -4.60 -4.23
C ALA A 48 -2.58 -3.39 -3.51
N SER A 49 -1.91 -2.24 -3.55
CA SER A 49 -2.44 -0.99 -2.98
C SER A 49 -3.73 -0.55 -3.66
N LEU A 50 -3.77 -0.60 -5.00
CA LEU A 50 -4.98 -0.29 -5.77
C LEU A 50 -6.13 -1.23 -5.42
N ALA A 51 -5.87 -2.54 -5.33
CA ALA A 51 -6.90 -3.52 -4.97
C ALA A 51 -7.50 -3.26 -3.58
N VAL A 52 -6.70 -2.80 -2.60
CA VAL A 52 -7.20 -2.40 -1.27
C VAL A 52 -8.09 -1.17 -1.38
N ILE A 53 -7.68 -0.15 -2.13
CA ILE A 53 -8.46 1.07 -2.33
C ILE A 53 -9.80 0.76 -3.01
N GLU A 54 -9.77 -0.02 -4.09
CA GLU A 54 -10.98 -0.44 -4.81
C GLU A 54 -11.95 -1.20 -3.91
N LYS A 55 -11.43 -2.12 -3.09
CA LYS A 55 -12.24 -2.86 -2.12
C LYS A 55 -12.91 -1.93 -1.10
N VAL A 56 -12.14 -1.04 -0.47
CA VAL A 56 -12.67 -0.10 0.54
C VAL A 56 -13.67 0.87 -0.08
N ALA A 57 -13.42 1.33 -1.30
CA ALA A 57 -14.36 2.18 -2.04
C ALA A 57 -15.67 1.44 -2.34
N ALA A 58 -15.60 0.19 -2.81
CA ALA A 58 -16.79 -0.63 -3.07
C ALA A 58 -17.60 -0.88 -1.78
N GLU A 59 -16.93 -1.21 -0.67
CA GLU A 59 -17.58 -1.34 0.64
C GLU A 59 -18.28 -0.03 1.07
N GLY A 60 -17.62 1.12 0.87
CA GLY A 60 -18.19 2.44 1.15
C GLY A 60 -19.41 2.77 0.28
N ILE A 61 -19.36 2.45 -1.01
CA ILE A 61 -20.49 2.65 -1.93
C ILE A 61 -21.70 1.82 -1.49
N VAL A 62 -21.51 0.54 -1.19
CA VAL A 62 -22.58 -0.34 -0.68
C VAL A 62 -23.14 0.18 0.65
N ALA A 63 -22.29 0.70 1.54
CA ALA A 63 -22.73 1.30 2.79
C ALA A 63 -23.60 2.56 2.56
N ILE A 64 -23.25 3.40 1.59
CA ILE A 64 -24.05 4.57 1.22
C ILE A 64 -25.40 4.15 0.62
N GLU A 65 -25.39 3.21 -0.34
CA GLU A 65 -26.60 2.71 -1.02
C GLU A 65 -27.58 2.04 -0.04
N SER A 66 -27.06 1.37 0.99
CA SER A 66 -27.87 0.75 2.05
C SER A 66 -28.30 1.71 3.17
N GLY A 67 -27.96 3.00 3.07
CA GLY A 67 -28.27 3.99 4.10
C GLY A 67 -27.40 3.90 5.36
N ASN A 68 -26.38 3.04 5.37
CA ASN A 68 -25.41 2.90 6.46
C ASN A 68 -24.31 3.96 6.36
N PHE A 69 -24.71 5.23 6.48
CA PHE A 69 -23.80 6.37 6.51
C PHE A 69 -24.24 7.38 7.58
N THR A 70 -23.41 8.39 7.83
CA THR A 70 -23.78 9.55 8.65
C THR A 70 -23.40 10.79 7.87
N LEU A 71 -24.38 11.64 7.56
CA LEU A 71 -24.14 12.90 6.89
C LEU A 71 -23.47 13.87 7.88
N VAL A 72 -22.40 14.52 7.45
CA VAL A 72 -21.69 15.55 8.23
C VAL A 72 -21.62 16.80 7.37
N SER A 73 -22.48 17.77 7.66
CA SER A 73 -22.63 19.00 6.86
C SER A 73 -22.17 20.25 7.62
N GLY A 74 -21.55 20.10 8.79
CA GLY A 74 -21.02 21.22 9.54
C GLY A 74 -20.33 20.86 10.85
N PRO A 75 -19.89 21.87 11.61
CA PRO A 75 -19.20 21.69 12.89
C PRO A 75 -20.04 20.95 13.94
N GLU A 76 -21.35 21.19 13.99
CA GLU A 76 -22.25 20.52 14.94
C GLU A 76 -22.38 19.01 14.65
N ASP A 77 -22.61 18.65 13.38
CA ASP A 77 -22.66 17.24 12.95
C ASP A 77 -21.32 16.53 13.21
N SER A 78 -20.21 17.23 12.99
CA SER A 78 -18.86 16.72 13.24
C SER A 78 -18.66 16.42 14.73
N GLN A 79 -19.09 17.35 15.59
CA GLN A 79 -19.00 17.19 17.04
C GLN A 79 -19.87 16.02 17.52
N ALA A 80 -21.10 15.91 17.01
CA ALA A 80 -22.01 14.81 17.32
C ALA A 80 -21.42 13.45 16.90
N LEU A 81 -20.78 13.37 15.73
CA LEU A 81 -20.08 12.18 15.27
C LEU A 81 -18.93 11.81 16.23
N LEU A 82 -18.10 12.78 16.61
CA LEU A 82 -16.98 12.55 17.52
C LEU A 82 -17.45 12.04 18.88
N ASP A 83 -18.52 12.60 19.42
CA ASP A 83 -19.05 12.19 20.72
C ASP A 83 -19.66 10.79 20.66
N ARG A 84 -20.33 10.43 19.56
CA ARG A 84 -20.77 9.05 19.30
C ARG A 84 -19.60 8.06 19.24
N LEU A 85 -18.51 8.42 18.56
CA LEU A 85 -17.32 7.57 18.45
C LEU A 85 -16.61 7.39 19.81
N LYS A 86 -16.51 8.46 20.61
CA LYS A 86 -15.98 8.40 21.98
C LYS A 86 -16.84 7.52 22.88
N ALA A 87 -18.17 7.62 22.79
CA ALA A 87 -19.07 6.78 23.58
C ALA A 87 -18.93 5.29 23.20
N ARG A 88 -18.81 4.99 21.90
CA ARG A 88 -18.61 3.62 21.41
C ARG A 88 -17.28 3.02 21.88
N SER A 89 -16.18 3.77 21.80
CA SER A 89 -14.87 3.28 22.26
C SER A 89 -14.82 3.05 23.78
N ALA A 90 -15.49 3.90 24.57
CA ALA A 90 -15.65 3.71 26.01
C ALA A 90 -16.45 2.44 26.35
N ALA A 91 -17.51 2.14 25.59
CA ALA A 91 -18.30 0.92 25.75
C ALA A 91 -17.49 -0.35 25.41
N THR A 92 -16.73 -0.33 24.31
CA THR A 92 -15.83 -1.43 23.94
C THR A 92 -14.75 -1.68 25.00
N LYS A 93 -14.17 -0.62 25.58
CA LYS A 93 -13.15 -0.71 26.64
C LYS A 93 -13.69 -1.26 27.96
N ARG A 94 -14.98 -1.01 28.27
CA ARG A 94 -15.65 -1.59 29.45
C ARG A 94 -15.98 -3.07 29.27
N ALA A 95 -16.28 -3.50 28.03
CA ALA A 95 -16.55 -4.90 27.71
C ALA A 95 -15.29 -5.79 27.68
N SER A 96 -14.09 -5.20 27.57
CA SER A 96 -12.81 -5.91 27.50
C SER A 96 -11.95 -5.83 28.77
N GLY A 97 -12.49 -5.35 29.90
CA GLY A 97 -11.81 -5.34 31.21
C GLY A 97 -11.65 -6.74 31.83
N PRO A 98 -10.59 -6.99 32.63
CA PRO A 98 -10.12 -8.34 32.95
C PRO A 98 -11.05 -9.09 33.89
N GLN A 99 -11.41 -10.32 33.52
CA GLN A 99 -11.89 -11.33 34.48
C GLN A 99 -10.69 -11.75 35.33
N HIS A 100 -10.60 -11.24 36.55
CA HIS A 100 -9.82 -11.83 37.63
C HIS A 100 -10.78 -12.22 38.74
N GLY A 101 -10.89 -13.52 38.97
CA GLY A 101 -11.67 -14.20 39.98
C GLY A 101 -11.39 -15.69 39.89
#